data_AF-I1BRG3-F1
#
_entry.id   AF-I1BRG3-F1
#
_cell.length_a   1.000
_cell.length_b   1.000
_cell.length_c   1.000
_cell.angle_alpha   90.00
_cell.angle_beta   90.00
_cell.angle_gamma   90.00
#
_symmetry.space_group_name_H-M   'P 1'
#
loop_
_entity.id
_entity.type
_entity.pdbx_description
1 polymer ?
#
loop_
_entity_poly.entity_id
_entity_poly.type
_entity_poly.pdbx_seq_one_letter_code
_entity_poly.pdbx_strand_id
1 'polypeptide(L)'
;MMIIHNIASNIQSILPQHKAQINNLKEDGLSIVGYCRKSDLDKQDNIVNLLQRMVDNHYQRSLVDKVFVSPCSNASSPFSERDLSDQCEVFSHLKSVHGDTQDMLKYISNDDNICIVSFDFAGLSTNISDLKEFVR
;
A
#
# COMPACT_ATOMS: atom_id res chain seq x y z
N MET A 1 0.95 35.07 -15.01
CA MET A 1 1.66 34.89 -13.72
C MET A 1 0.80 34.24 -12.61
N MET A 2 -0.54 34.37 -12.64
CA MET A 2 -1.45 33.77 -11.64
C MET A 2 -1.54 32.23 -11.68
N ILE A 3 -1.42 31.62 -12.86
CA ILE A 3 -1.51 30.15 -13.05
C ILE A 3 -0.36 29.42 -12.35
N ILE A 4 0.88 29.92 -12.50
CA ILE A 4 2.08 29.30 -11.90
C ILE A 4 2.01 29.35 -10.37
N HIS A 5 1.58 30.48 -9.81
CA HIS A 5 1.38 30.61 -8.37
C HIS A 5 0.35 29.62 -7.83
N ASN A 6 -0.77 29.46 -8.54
CA ASN A 6 -1.83 28.53 -8.14
C ASN A 6 -1.35 27.07 -8.17
N ILE A 7 -0.61 26.67 -9.22
CA ILE A 7 -0.01 25.33 -9.32
C ILE A 7 0.98 25.10 -8.18
N ALA A 8 1.88 26.06 -7.93
CA ALA A 8 2.88 25.94 -6.86
C ALA A 8 2.22 25.78 -5.48
N SER A 9 1.18 26.58 -5.21
CA SER A 9 0.42 26.51 -3.96
C SER A 9 -0.26 25.14 -3.80
N ASN A 10 -0.87 24.61 -4.87
CA ASN A 10 -1.50 23.28 -4.85
C ASN A 10 -0.48 22.16 -4.59
N ILE A 11 0.69 22.21 -5.25
CA ILE A 11 1.74 21.20 -5.02
C ILE A 11 2.21 21.22 -3.56
N GLN A 12 2.38 22.40 -2.98
CA GLN A 12 2.78 22.56 -1.59
C GLN A 12 1.72 22.08 -0.60
N SER A 13 0.44 22.19 -0.94
CA SER A 13 -0.67 21.85 -0.03
C SER A 13 -1.10 20.40 -0.08
N ILE A 14 -0.88 19.67 -1.19
CA ILE A 14 -1.32 18.27 -1.35
C ILE A 14 -0.85 17.37 -0.21
N LEU A 15 0.45 17.38 0.11
CA LEU A 15 0.99 16.48 1.14
C LEU A 15 0.48 16.83 2.55
N PRO A 16 0.51 18.10 3.01
CA PRO A 16 -0.11 18.49 4.27
C PRO A 16 -1.60 18.14 4.36
N GLN A 17 -2.37 18.38 3.29
CA GLN A 17 -3.81 18.08 3.25
C GLN A 17 -4.05 16.56 3.34
N HIS A 18 -3.30 15.76 2.60
CA HIS A 18 -3.38 14.31 2.68
C HIS A 18 -3.07 13.81 4.09
N LYS A 19 -2.01 14.31 4.73
CA LYS A 19 -1.67 13.94 6.11
C LYS A 19 -2.75 14.32 7.11
N ALA A 20 -3.36 15.50 6.95
CA ALA A 20 -4.47 15.92 7.79
C ALA A 20 -5.68 14.98 7.62
N GLN A 21 -6.01 14.58 6.39
CA GLN A 21 -7.08 13.61 6.14
C GLN A 21 -6.80 12.27 6.81
N ILE A 22 -5.57 11.76 6.75
CA ILE A 22 -5.20 10.51 7.42
C ILE A 22 -5.33 10.65 8.94
N ASN A 23 -4.87 11.75 9.53
CA ASN A 23 -4.99 11.95 10.98
C ASN A 23 -6.46 12.00 11.42
N ASN A 24 -7.34 12.64 10.63
CA ASN A 24 -8.77 12.64 10.93
C ASN A 24 -9.33 11.21 10.92
N LEU A 25 -8.97 10.36 9.95
CA LEU A 25 -9.38 8.95 9.93
C LEU A 25 -8.90 8.20 11.19
N LYS A 26 -7.69 8.49 11.67
CA LYS A 26 -7.18 7.91 12.92
C LYS A 26 -7.93 8.40 14.15
N GLU A 27 -8.28 9.69 14.19
CA GLU A 27 -9.10 10.28 15.26
C GLU A 27 -10.50 9.66 15.29
N ASP A 28 -11.04 9.27 14.12
CA ASP A 28 -12.28 8.51 13.98
C ASP A 28 -12.14 7.02 14.37
N GLY A 29 -10.94 6.60 14.78
CA GLY A 29 -10.67 5.24 15.28
C GLY A 29 -10.21 4.25 14.21
N LEU A 30 -9.94 4.68 12.97
CA LEU A 30 -9.47 3.78 11.92
C LEU A 30 -7.97 3.49 12.05
N SER A 31 -7.61 2.22 11.90
CA SER A 31 -6.25 1.76 11.66
C SER A 31 -5.87 1.95 10.20
N ILE A 32 -4.76 2.64 9.93
CA ILE A 32 -4.33 2.97 8.58
C ILE A 32 -3.30 1.95 8.11
N VAL A 33 -3.64 1.19 7.08
CA VAL A 33 -2.83 0.08 6.57
C VAL A 33 -2.28 0.42 5.20
N GLY A 34 -0.96 0.46 5.07
CA GLY A 34 -0.30 0.54 3.77
C GLY A 34 -0.22 -0.82 3.08
N TYR A 35 -0.50 -0.86 1.79
CA TYR A 35 -0.25 -2.04 0.95
C TYR A 35 0.72 -1.71 -0.18
N CYS A 36 1.74 -2.55 -0.38
CA CYS A 36 2.72 -2.40 -1.46
C CYS A 36 2.83 -3.67 -2.29
N ARG A 37 2.52 -3.61 -3.59
CA ARG A 37 2.67 -4.75 -4.50
C ARG A 37 3.75 -4.51 -5.57
N LYS A 38 4.49 -5.56 -5.91
CA LYS A 38 5.29 -5.66 -7.14
C LYS A 38 4.98 -6.98 -7.85
N SER A 39 4.98 -6.93 -9.18
CA SER A 39 4.87 -8.13 -10.00
C SER A 39 6.21 -8.84 -10.04
N ASP A 40 6.17 -10.16 -10.11
CA ASP A 40 7.33 -10.95 -10.44
C ASP A 40 7.73 -10.66 -11.89
N LEU A 41 8.76 -9.83 -12.05
CA LEU A 41 9.40 -9.60 -13.33
C LEU A 41 10.79 -10.20 -13.17
N ASP A 42 10.99 -11.36 -13.80
CA ASP A 42 12.29 -12.01 -13.96
C ASP A 42 13.39 -10.93 -14.08
N LYS A 43 14.23 -10.81 -13.04
CA LYS A 43 15.47 -10.02 -13.02
C LYS A 43 15.33 -8.49 -12.91
N GLN A 44 14.59 -7.98 -11.92
CA GLN A 44 14.99 -6.70 -11.34
C GLN A 44 15.76 -6.93 -10.04
N ASP A 45 17.10 -6.79 -10.10
CA ASP A 45 18.03 -6.79 -8.95
C ASP A 45 17.70 -5.74 -7.87
N ASN A 46 16.60 -5.00 -8.02
CA ASN A 46 16.24 -3.85 -7.21
C ASN A 46 14.82 -3.90 -6.63
N ILE A 47 14.09 -5.03 -6.72
CA ILE A 47 12.72 -5.15 -6.18
C ILE A 47 12.69 -4.80 -4.68
N VAL A 48 13.66 -5.28 -3.90
CA VAL A 48 13.79 -4.97 -2.47
C VAL A 48 13.82 -3.46 -2.23
N ASN A 49 14.69 -2.72 -2.93
CA ASN A 49 14.81 -1.28 -2.72
C ASN A 49 13.58 -0.51 -3.22
N LEU A 50 12.93 -0.99 -4.28
CA LEU A 50 11.68 -0.39 -4.78
C LEU A 50 10.54 -0.56 -3.78
N LEU A 51 10.36 -1.77 -3.25
CA LEU A 51 9.38 -2.05 -2.20
C LEU A 51 9.71 -1.29 -0.91
N GLN A 52 10.97 -1.28 -0.48
CA GLN A 52 11.38 -0.53 0.71
C GLN A 52 11.05 0.96 0.55
N ARG A 53 11.31 1.57 -0.61
CA ARG A 53 10.91 2.95 -0.88
C ARG A 53 9.39 3.15 -0.81
N MET A 54 8.61 2.16 -1.24
CA MET A 54 7.15 2.23 -1.12
C MET A 54 6.72 2.17 0.35
N VAL A 55 7.31 1.26 1.14
CA VAL A 55 7.10 1.14 2.59
C VAL A 55 7.44 2.46 3.30
N ASP A 56 8.63 3.00 3.03
CA ASP A 56 9.09 4.26 3.63
C ASP A 56 8.16 5.42 3.27
N ASN A 57 7.69 5.49 2.01
CA ASN A 57 6.75 6.51 1.58
C ASN A 57 5.40 6.38 2.28
N HIS A 58 4.89 5.18 2.54
CA HIS A 58 3.64 5.00 3.28
C HIS A 58 3.76 5.57 4.69
N TYR A 59 4.87 5.31 5.39
CA TYR A 59 5.11 5.91 6.71
C TYR A 59 5.30 7.43 6.63
N GLN A 60 6.13 7.91 5.70
CA GLN A 60 6.49 9.32 5.63
C GLN A 60 5.38 10.22 5.09
N ARG A 61 4.54 9.71 4.19
CA ARG A 61 3.54 10.51 3.46
C ARG A 61 2.12 10.19 3.89
N SER A 62 1.82 8.92 4.12
CA SER A 62 0.48 8.43 4.43
C SER A 62 0.31 8.05 5.90
N LEU A 63 1.32 8.25 6.74
CA LEU A 63 1.29 8.06 8.20
C LEU A 63 0.70 6.71 8.63
N VAL A 64 0.92 5.65 7.87
CA VAL A 64 0.33 4.33 8.13
C VAL A 64 0.78 3.75 9.48
N ASP A 65 -0.06 2.92 10.08
CA ASP A 65 0.24 2.18 11.32
C ASP A 65 0.96 0.87 11.01
N LYS A 66 0.54 0.19 9.93
CA LYS A 66 1.11 -1.08 9.46
C LYS A 66 1.31 -1.05 7.95
N VAL A 67 2.26 -1.84 7.46
CA VAL A 67 2.48 -2.05 6.04
C VAL A 67 2.57 -3.54 5.73
N PHE A 68 1.75 -3.99 4.78
CA PHE A 68 1.83 -5.31 4.19
C PHE A 68 2.34 -5.22 2.75
N VAL A 69 3.02 -6.26 2.30
CA VAL A 69 3.67 -6.28 0.99
C VAL A 69 3.30 -7.50 0.18
N SER A 70 3.37 -7.38 -1.14
CA SER A 70 3.15 -8.49 -2.05
C SER A 70 4.23 -8.43 -3.12
N PRO A 71 5.40 -9.02 -2.83
CA PRO A 71 6.62 -8.73 -3.57
C PRO A 71 6.68 -9.36 -4.96
N CYS A 72 6.01 -10.49 -5.15
CA CYS A 72 6.12 -11.34 -6.33
C CYS A 72 4.72 -11.73 -6.88
N SER A 73 3.77 -10.80 -6.93
CA SER A 73 2.37 -11.11 -7.32
C SER A 73 1.85 -10.16 -8.38
N ASN A 74 1.12 -10.67 -9.38
CA ASN A 74 0.51 -9.84 -10.42
C ASN A 74 -0.69 -9.04 -9.89
N ALA A 75 -0.89 -7.82 -10.39
CA ALA A 75 -2.04 -6.99 -10.01
C ALA A 75 -3.38 -7.63 -10.37
N SER A 76 -3.40 -8.48 -11.40
CA SER A 76 -4.60 -9.19 -11.84
C SER A 76 -4.87 -10.48 -11.05
N SER A 77 -3.90 -10.96 -10.27
CA SER A 77 -4.09 -12.13 -9.43
C SER A 77 -5.07 -11.81 -8.29
N PRO A 78 -6.03 -12.70 -8.00
CA PRO A 78 -6.92 -12.58 -6.84
C PRO A 78 -6.12 -12.41 -5.54
N PHE A 79 -6.61 -11.60 -4.59
CA PHE A 79 -5.92 -11.42 -3.30
C PHE A 79 -5.66 -12.75 -2.57
N SER A 80 -6.61 -13.68 -2.62
CA SER A 80 -6.48 -15.01 -2.01
C SER A 80 -5.38 -15.89 -2.60
N GLU A 81 -4.92 -15.59 -3.81
CA GLU A 81 -3.90 -16.36 -4.53
C GLU A 81 -2.50 -15.73 -4.41
N ARG A 82 -2.38 -14.51 -3.87
CA ARG A 82 -1.10 -13.81 -3.74
C ARG A 82 -0.29 -14.36 -2.59
N ASP A 83 1.02 -14.48 -2.81
CA ASP A 83 1.99 -14.81 -1.77
C ASP A 83 1.70 -16.15 -1.04
N LEU A 84 1.05 -17.11 -1.71
CA LEU A 84 0.77 -18.45 -1.16
C LEU A 84 2.01 -19.36 -1.02
N SER A 85 3.13 -18.96 -1.61
CA SER A 85 4.38 -19.71 -1.58
C SER A 85 5.51 -18.87 -0.99
N ASP A 86 6.31 -19.45 -0.10
CA ASP A 86 7.46 -18.81 0.57
C ASP A 86 8.66 -18.52 -0.35
N GLN A 87 8.47 -18.55 -1.68
CA GLN A 87 9.56 -18.56 -2.65
C GLN A 87 10.21 -17.19 -2.88
N CYS A 88 9.62 -16.10 -2.39
CA CYS A 88 10.12 -14.75 -2.64
C CYS A 88 11.00 -14.28 -1.46
N GLU A 89 12.32 -14.52 -1.55
CA GLU A 89 13.32 -14.07 -0.56
C GLU A 89 13.33 -12.54 -0.33
N VAL A 90 12.63 -11.77 -1.15
CA VAL A 90 12.47 -10.32 -1.01
C VAL A 90 11.97 -9.92 0.37
N PHE A 91 11.03 -10.68 0.95
CA PHE A 91 10.38 -10.30 2.20
C PHE A 91 11.38 -10.20 3.36
N SER A 92 12.35 -11.12 3.46
CA SER A 92 13.34 -11.16 4.53
C SER A 92 14.31 -9.96 4.53
N HIS A 93 14.37 -9.22 3.43
CA HIS A 93 15.23 -8.06 3.27
C HIS A 93 14.51 -6.72 3.53
N LEU A 94 13.19 -6.74 3.68
CA LEU A 94 12.38 -5.54 3.93
C LEU A 94 12.33 -5.20 5.42
N LYS A 95 12.26 -3.90 5.71
CA LYS A 95 12.17 -3.35 7.07
C LYS A 95 10.83 -2.68 7.28
N SER A 96 10.34 -2.73 8.52
CA SER A 96 9.06 -2.13 8.94
C SER A 96 7.85 -2.64 8.14
N VAL A 97 7.89 -3.92 7.75
CA VAL A 97 6.76 -4.64 7.15
C VAL A 97 6.14 -5.57 8.19
N HIS A 98 4.85 -5.86 8.02
CA HIS A 98 4.02 -6.59 8.99
C HIS A 98 3.48 -7.91 8.46
N GLY A 99 3.92 -8.32 7.28
CA GLY A 99 3.48 -9.55 6.63
C GLY A 99 3.24 -9.35 5.14
N ASP A 100 2.82 -10.44 4.51
CA ASP A 100 2.45 -10.46 3.10
C ASP A 100 0.96 -10.18 2.86
N THR A 101 0.44 -10.47 1.66
CA THR A 101 -1.00 -10.35 1.38
C THR A 101 -1.83 -11.28 2.26
N GLN A 102 -1.39 -12.50 2.56
CA GLN A 102 -2.15 -13.45 3.37
C GLN A 102 -2.23 -12.97 4.83
N ASP A 103 -1.15 -12.40 5.35
CA ASP A 103 -1.16 -11.78 6.67
C ASP A 103 -2.06 -10.55 6.72
N MET A 104 -2.08 -9.75 5.65
CA MET A 104 -3.03 -8.63 5.53
C MET A 104 -4.47 -9.12 5.57
N LEU A 105 -4.82 -10.15 4.78
CA LEU A 105 -6.18 -10.69 4.74
C LEU A 105 -6.64 -11.18 6.12
N LYS A 106 -5.76 -11.85 6.87
CA LYS A 106 -6.05 -12.25 8.26
C LYS A 106 -6.18 -11.04 9.18
N TYR A 107 -5.35 -10.01 9.01
CA TYR A 107 -5.40 -8.82 9.85
C TYR A 107 -6.72 -8.08 9.65
N ILE A 108 -7.12 -7.85 8.40
CA ILE A 108 -8.34 -7.11 8.08
C ILE A 108 -9.62 -7.88 8.39
N SER A 109 -9.60 -9.22 8.34
CA SER A 109 -10.77 -10.03 8.70
C SER A 109 -11.11 -9.97 10.19
N ASN A 110 -10.22 -9.43 11.03
CA ASN A 110 -10.37 -9.37 12.48
C ASN A 110 -10.71 -7.96 13.00
N ASP A 111 -10.79 -6.94 12.12
CA ASP A 111 -11.00 -5.55 12.52
C ASP A 111 -11.80 -4.80 11.44
N ASP A 112 -12.95 -4.26 11.84
CA ASP A 112 -13.88 -3.55 10.94
C ASP A 112 -13.48 -2.08 10.69
N ASN A 113 -12.51 -1.54 11.43
CA ASN A 113 -12.12 -0.12 11.37
C ASN A 113 -10.78 0.07 10.67
N ILE A 114 -10.70 -0.33 9.40
CA ILE A 114 -9.47 -0.26 8.63
C ILE A 114 -9.62 0.63 7.40
N CYS A 115 -8.61 1.48 7.17
CA CYS A 115 -8.43 2.18 5.91
C CYS A 115 -7.18 1.67 5.21
N ILE A 116 -7.33 1.12 4.00
CA ILE A 116 -6.20 0.66 3.20
C ILE A 116 -5.72 1.77 2.28
N VAL A 117 -4.43 2.08 2.35
CA VAL A 117 -3.76 3.05 1.50
C VAL A 117 -2.88 2.31 0.49
N SER A 118 -3.06 2.65 -0.78
CA SER A 118 -2.22 2.21 -1.91
C SER A 118 -1.90 3.42 -2.79
N PHE A 119 -0.76 3.39 -3.50
CA PHE A 119 -0.34 4.55 -4.31
C PHE A 119 -1.06 4.66 -5.65
N ASP A 120 -1.47 3.54 -6.23
CA ASP A 120 -2.19 3.50 -7.49
C ASP A 120 -3.07 2.25 -7.58
N PHE A 121 -3.94 2.24 -8.59
CA PHE A 121 -4.87 1.13 -8.84
C PHE A 121 -4.14 -0.21 -8.97
N ALA A 122 -3.04 -0.25 -9.74
CA ALA A 122 -2.24 -1.46 -9.92
C ALA A 122 -1.45 -1.85 -8.66
N GLY A 123 -1.20 -0.92 -7.75
CA GLY A 123 -0.58 -1.15 -6.45
C GLY A 123 -1.50 -1.88 -5.48
N LEU A 124 -2.82 -1.77 -5.66
CA LEU A 124 -3.82 -2.56 -4.96
C LEU A 124 -4.25 -3.80 -5.76
N SER A 125 -4.97 -3.61 -6.87
CA SER A 125 -5.44 -4.69 -7.74
C SER A 125 -5.94 -4.12 -9.07
N THR A 126 -5.66 -4.81 -10.18
CA THR A 126 -6.31 -4.55 -11.48
C THR A 126 -7.48 -5.51 -11.74
N ASN A 127 -7.68 -6.52 -10.88
CA ASN A 127 -8.81 -7.42 -10.96
C ASN A 127 -10.03 -6.77 -10.30
N ILE A 128 -10.90 -6.16 -11.11
CA ILE A 128 -12.08 -5.43 -10.63
C ILE A 128 -13.08 -6.35 -9.94
N SER A 129 -13.25 -7.58 -10.41
CA SER A 129 -14.21 -8.53 -9.83
C SER A 129 -13.78 -8.91 -8.41
N ASP A 130 -12.51 -9.29 -8.25
CA ASP A 130 -11.91 -9.63 -6.96
C ASP A 130 -11.86 -8.41 -6.02
N LEU A 131 -11.54 -7.21 -6.54
CA LEU A 131 -11.57 -5.98 -5.73
C LEU A 131 -12.98 -5.67 -5.20
N LYS A 132 -14.03 -5.95 -5.97
CA LYS A 132 -15.43 -5.77 -5.52
C LYS A 132 -15.81 -6.75 -4.43
N GLU A 133 -15.26 -7.96 -4.45
CA GLU A 133 -15.46 -8.95 -3.39
C GLU A 133 -14.67 -8.58 -2.14
N PHE A 134 -13.45 -8.05 -2.32
CA PHE A 134 -12.58 -7.60 -1.25
C PHE A 134 -13.13 -6.43 -0.41
N VAL A 135 -13.85 -5.49 -1.03
CA VAL A 135 -14.42 -4.30 -0.34
C VAL A 135 -15.84 -4.50 0.19
N ARG A 136 -16.41 -5.71 0.06
CA ARG A 136 -17.75 -6.04 0.54
C ARG A 136 -17.71 -6.57 1.96
#